data_AF-A0A7V3WEX0-F1
#
_entry.id   AF-A0A7V3WEX0-F1
#
_cell.length_a   1.000
_cell.length_b   1.000
_cell.length_c   1.000
_cell.angle_alpha   90.00
_cell.angle_beta   90.00
_cell.angle_gamma   90.00
#
_symmetry.space_group_name_H-M   'P 1'
#
loop_
_entity.id
_entity.type
_entity.pdbx_description
1 polymer ?
#
loop_
_entity_poly.entity_id
_entity_poly.type
_entity_poly.pdbx_seq_one_letter_code
_entity_poly.pdbx_strand_id
1 'polypeptide(L)'
;MRSTFCAIALACATALTIAWAQEESVRLQGQVRFLQSTGEEAVRFLTPTHTVQWRNQPPKEVKLPDWAKASCRYAVLKLGKPPQHWHLVMDPNSNRLVVDVNRNNDLTDDELLRGSPDPVWYFGVCYGPFRLIVSLNGSLTSRYFSLVLDDIGSRQTYLRSEDYRLFEGEVNGKALKIALLDANTDGAFDTPAKTRWDGDRCVFLPDREQRPVPRFYQLGGRTYRLAFASDGSTCEFQPTEIGTATLITEYPEVHLIAIGKQVGYWEASTTDGRLRLPADEYSVQTFRFGTRDSKGNLWRVEITPMDPIT
;
A
#
# COMPACT_ATOMS: atom_id res chain seq x y z
N MET A 1 -19.92 -61.91 -46.36
CA MET A 1 -19.50 -61.92 -44.94
C MET A 1 -18.14 -61.26 -44.82
N ARG A 2 -17.98 -60.40 -43.81
CA ARG A 2 -16.74 -59.86 -43.25
C ARG A 2 -15.97 -58.80 -44.08
N SER A 3 -16.35 -57.56 -43.76
CA SER A 3 -15.52 -56.40 -43.44
C SER A 3 -14.03 -56.64 -43.14
N THR A 4 -13.17 -55.78 -43.69
CA THR A 4 -12.08 -55.13 -42.94
C THR A 4 -11.70 -53.79 -43.57
N PHE A 5 -11.55 -52.79 -42.70
CA PHE A 5 -11.24 -51.39 -42.94
C PHE A 5 -9.79 -51.15 -43.39
N CYS A 6 -9.54 -50.05 -44.12
CA CYS A 6 -8.29 -49.30 -43.98
C CYS A 6 -8.42 -47.82 -44.40
N ALA A 7 -8.12 -46.95 -43.43
CA ALA A 7 -7.63 -45.57 -43.44
C ALA A 7 -8.26 -44.48 -44.36
N ILE A 8 -9.01 -43.58 -43.73
CA ILE A 8 -9.06 -42.16 -44.11
C ILE A 8 -8.19 -41.41 -43.09
N ALA A 9 -7.10 -40.81 -43.55
CA ALA A 9 -6.40 -39.77 -42.82
C ALA A 9 -6.72 -38.44 -43.51
N LEU A 10 -7.58 -37.63 -42.88
CA LEU A 10 -7.70 -36.21 -43.23
C LEU A 10 -7.48 -35.41 -41.95
N ALA A 11 -6.35 -34.71 -41.92
CA ALA A 11 -5.98 -33.80 -40.85
C ALA A 11 -6.89 -32.57 -40.89
N CYS A 12 -7.81 -32.47 -39.93
CA CYS A 12 -8.50 -31.21 -39.65
C CYS A 12 -7.67 -30.42 -38.63
N ALA A 13 -6.93 -29.43 -39.13
CA ALA A 13 -6.39 -28.36 -38.30
C ALA A 13 -7.56 -27.49 -37.82
N THR A 14 -8.11 -27.79 -36.64
CA THR A 14 -8.99 -26.87 -35.93
C THR A 14 -8.14 -25.82 -35.22
N ALA A 15 -8.04 -24.64 -35.84
CA ALA A 15 -7.58 -23.45 -35.14
C ALA A 15 -8.57 -23.16 -34.00
N LEU A 16 -8.16 -23.42 -32.75
CA LEU A 16 -8.84 -22.91 -31.57
C LEU A 16 -8.62 -21.40 -31.49
N THR A 17 -9.56 -20.61 -32.00
CA THR A 17 -9.73 -19.23 -31.56
C THR A 17 -10.37 -19.28 -30.17
N ILE A 18 -9.57 -19.05 -29.14
CA ILE A 18 -10.05 -18.80 -27.78
C ILE A 18 -10.69 -17.40 -27.80
N ALA A 19 -12.01 -17.36 -27.96
CA ALA A 19 -12.78 -16.16 -27.74
C ALA A 19 -12.80 -15.88 -26.23
N TRP A 20 -12.20 -14.76 -25.83
CA TRP A 20 -12.36 -14.24 -24.47
C TRP A 20 -13.80 -13.75 -24.34
N ALA A 21 -14.61 -14.50 -23.60
CA ALA A 21 -15.93 -14.04 -23.18
C ALA A 21 -15.72 -12.87 -22.20
N GLN A 22 -15.94 -11.65 -22.68
CA GLN A 22 -16.07 -10.47 -21.85
C GLN A 22 -17.44 -10.61 -21.16
N GLU A 23 -17.44 -11.05 -19.91
CA GLU A 23 -18.65 -11.20 -19.10
C GLU A 23 -19.22 -9.81 -18.82
N GLU A 24 -20.16 -9.39 -19.67
CA GLU A 24 -20.89 -8.12 -19.56
C GLU A 24 -21.91 -8.25 -18.42
N SER A 25 -21.42 -8.16 -17.19
CA SER A 25 -22.29 -8.08 -16.01
C SER A 25 -23.02 -6.74 -16.03
N VAL A 26 -24.35 -6.81 -15.94
CA VAL A 26 -25.28 -5.68 -15.86
C VAL A 26 -24.85 -4.75 -14.71
N ARG A 27 -24.25 -3.61 -15.05
CA ARG A 27 -23.73 -2.62 -14.09
C ARG A 27 -24.88 -1.77 -13.54
N LEU A 28 -25.09 -1.80 -12.23
CA LEU A 28 -25.92 -0.81 -11.54
C LEU A 28 -25.25 0.56 -11.65
N GLN A 29 -26.03 1.62 -11.93
CA GLN A 29 -25.53 3.00 -11.97
C GLN A 29 -24.76 3.32 -10.67
N GLY A 30 -23.47 3.63 -10.80
CA GLY A 30 -22.63 4.13 -9.71
C GLY A 30 -21.55 3.18 -9.21
N GLN A 31 -21.62 1.87 -9.50
CA GLN A 31 -20.52 0.96 -9.19
C GLN A 31 -19.47 1.00 -10.30
N VAL A 32 -18.29 1.55 -9.99
CA VAL A 32 -17.14 1.55 -10.90
C VAL A 32 -16.06 0.69 -10.27
N ARG A 33 -15.68 -0.38 -10.98
CA ARG A 33 -14.53 -1.22 -10.66
C ARG A 33 -13.38 -0.83 -11.57
N PHE A 34 -12.27 -0.42 -10.98
CA PHE A 34 -11.03 -0.15 -11.71
C PHE A 34 -10.19 -1.43 -11.76
N LEU A 35 -9.65 -1.73 -12.94
CA LEU A 35 -8.60 -2.74 -13.12
C LEU A 35 -7.23 -2.05 -13.17
N GLN A 36 -6.18 -2.77 -12.77
CA GLN A 36 -4.81 -2.27 -12.75
C GLN A 36 -4.39 -1.71 -14.13
N SER A 37 -3.82 -0.50 -14.14
CA SER A 37 -3.23 0.15 -15.32
C SER A 37 -1.69 0.05 -15.27
N THR A 38 -1.06 0.06 -16.45
CA THR A 38 0.39 -0.13 -16.64
C THR A 38 1.17 1.19 -16.79
N GLY A 39 0.61 2.33 -16.32
CA GLY A 39 1.19 3.66 -16.55
C GLY A 39 2.55 3.89 -15.87
N GLU A 40 3.42 4.67 -16.52
CA GLU A 40 4.81 4.98 -16.10
C GLU A 40 4.91 6.10 -15.03
N GLU A 41 3.85 6.40 -14.27
CA GLU A 41 3.97 7.44 -13.23
C GLU A 41 4.71 6.92 -12.01
N ALA A 42 5.99 7.29 -11.92
CA ALA A 42 6.82 7.03 -10.75
C ALA A 42 6.28 7.80 -9.53
N VAL A 43 5.45 7.12 -8.73
CA VAL A 43 5.07 7.58 -7.39
C VAL A 43 6.23 7.23 -6.46
N ARG A 44 7.16 8.18 -6.28
CA ARG A 44 8.31 7.98 -5.37
C ARG A 44 7.84 8.01 -3.93
N PHE A 45 8.25 7.00 -3.18
CA PHE A 45 8.00 6.88 -1.75
C PHE A 45 9.22 7.31 -0.95
N LEU A 46 9.02 7.97 0.19
CA LEU A 46 10.12 8.50 0.99
C LEU A 46 10.31 7.79 2.34
N THR A 47 9.40 6.97 2.88
CA THR A 47 9.57 6.50 4.28
C THR A 47 8.94 5.14 4.56
N PRO A 48 9.70 4.03 4.49
CA PRO A 48 9.20 2.72 4.93
C PRO A 48 8.82 2.77 6.41
N THR A 49 7.64 2.25 6.73
CA THR A 49 7.08 2.37 8.10
C THR A 49 7.30 1.10 8.93
N HIS A 50 7.69 0.00 8.29
CA HIS A 50 7.89 -1.28 8.96
C HIS A 50 9.35 -1.53 9.34
N THR A 51 9.68 -1.34 10.62
CA THR A 51 11.00 -1.70 11.16
C THR A 51 11.11 -3.20 11.37
N VAL A 52 12.11 -3.82 10.73
CA VAL A 52 12.43 -5.23 10.89
C VAL A 52 13.06 -5.49 12.26
N GLN A 53 12.50 -6.46 12.97
CA GLN A 53 12.96 -6.85 14.30
C GLN A 53 14.04 -7.93 14.21
N TRP A 54 15.31 -7.49 14.33
CA TRP A 54 16.47 -8.37 14.28
C TRP A 54 16.76 -9.06 15.61
N ARG A 55 17.30 -10.28 15.53
CA ARG A 55 17.73 -11.12 16.66
C ARG A 55 19.16 -11.59 16.44
N ASN A 56 19.84 -11.89 17.55
CA ASN A 56 21.23 -12.36 17.55
C ASN A 56 21.36 -13.89 17.51
N GLN A 57 20.24 -14.60 17.61
CA GLN A 57 20.19 -16.05 17.59
C GLN A 57 19.35 -16.53 16.41
N PRO A 58 19.79 -17.59 15.71
CA PRO A 58 19.03 -18.14 14.61
C PRO A 58 17.75 -18.83 15.09
N PRO A 59 16.71 -18.90 14.24
CA PRO A 59 15.59 -19.80 14.48
C PRO A 59 16.07 -21.26 14.54
N LYS A 60 15.52 -22.06 15.47
CA LYS A 60 15.99 -23.45 15.71
C LYS A 60 15.77 -24.40 14.52
N GLU A 61 14.77 -24.13 13.69
CA GLU A 61 14.30 -25.04 12.64
C GLU A 61 14.70 -24.57 11.23
N VAL A 62 15.59 -23.57 11.13
CA VAL A 62 16.00 -22.99 9.85
C VAL A 62 17.43 -23.41 9.52
N LYS A 63 17.61 -24.04 8.36
CA LYS A 63 18.93 -24.36 7.82
C LYS A 63 19.57 -23.08 7.28
N LEU A 64 20.83 -22.84 7.67
CA LEU A 64 21.54 -21.59 7.43
C LEU A 64 22.69 -21.81 6.43
N PRO A 65 23.06 -20.78 5.64
CA PRO A 65 24.28 -20.79 4.84
C PRO A 65 25.54 -20.98 5.70
N ASP A 66 26.57 -21.61 5.14
CA ASP A 66 27.86 -21.85 5.83
C ASP A 66 28.57 -20.55 6.27
N TRP A 67 28.25 -19.42 5.64
CA TRP A 67 28.79 -18.12 6.01
C TRP A 67 28.07 -17.50 7.22
N ALA A 68 26.92 -18.02 7.63
CA ALA A 68 26.18 -17.52 8.78
C ALA A 68 26.98 -17.80 10.07
N LYS A 69 27.43 -16.72 10.71
CA LYS A 69 28.30 -16.74 11.90
C LYS A 69 27.62 -16.03 13.06
N ALA A 70 28.27 -16.01 14.23
CA ALA A 70 27.77 -15.33 15.43
C ALA A 70 27.53 -13.81 15.24
N SER A 71 28.15 -13.18 14.25
CA SER A 71 27.93 -11.76 13.91
C SER A 71 26.65 -11.50 13.12
N CYS A 72 26.03 -12.54 12.56
CA CYS A 72 24.83 -12.38 11.74
C CYS A 72 23.61 -12.01 12.59
N ARG A 73 22.65 -11.37 11.94
CA ARG A 73 21.35 -11.01 12.47
C ARG A 73 20.27 -11.83 11.78
N TYR A 74 19.25 -12.20 12.52
CA TYR A 74 18.16 -13.04 12.05
C TYR A 74 16.82 -12.33 12.25
N ALA A 75 15.91 -12.45 11.30
CA ALA A 75 14.58 -11.86 11.40
C ALA A 75 13.51 -12.82 10.87
N VAL A 76 12.26 -12.43 11.09
CA VAL A 76 11.09 -13.07 10.47
C VAL A 76 10.18 -11.96 9.95
N LEU A 77 9.96 -11.91 8.64
CA LEU A 77 8.91 -11.04 8.08
C LEU A 77 7.55 -11.71 8.30
N LYS A 78 6.55 -10.89 8.62
CA LYS A 78 5.16 -11.33 8.80
C LYS A 78 4.30 -10.65 7.76
N LEU A 79 3.95 -11.36 6.69
CA LEU A 79 3.22 -10.81 5.55
C LEU A 79 1.98 -11.65 5.25
N GLY A 80 0.98 -11.05 4.61
CA GLY A 80 -0.21 -11.72 4.13
C GLY A 80 -1.34 -11.83 5.13
N LYS A 81 -2.45 -12.39 4.66
CA LYS A 81 -3.71 -12.54 5.40
C LYS A 81 -4.25 -13.98 5.22
N PRO A 82 -4.25 -14.82 6.27
CA PRO A 82 -3.60 -14.60 7.57
C PRO A 82 -2.06 -14.49 7.44
N PRO A 83 -1.36 -13.93 8.45
CA PRO A 83 0.09 -13.74 8.38
C PRO A 83 0.87 -15.04 8.18
N GLN A 84 1.82 -14.98 7.27
CA GLN A 84 2.79 -16.02 6.93
C GLN A 84 4.20 -15.52 7.28
N HIS A 85 5.14 -16.45 7.41
CA HIS A 85 6.50 -16.16 7.89
C HIS A 85 7.53 -16.39 6.79
N TRP A 86 8.47 -15.44 6.68
CA TRP A 86 9.69 -15.57 5.87
C TRP A 86 10.89 -15.36 6.77
N HIS A 87 11.82 -16.29 6.77
CA HIS A 87 13.05 -16.19 7.55
C HIS A 87 14.11 -15.39 6.80
N LEU A 88 14.96 -14.67 7.54
CA LEU A 88 16.06 -13.89 6.97
C LEU A 88 17.32 -14.08 7.80
N VAL A 89 18.46 -14.04 7.12
CA VAL A 89 19.79 -13.91 7.73
C VAL A 89 20.56 -12.80 7.04
N MET A 90 21.09 -11.87 7.84
CA MET A 90 21.90 -10.75 7.38
C MET A 90 23.26 -10.75 8.07
N ASP A 91 24.33 -10.61 7.29
CA ASP A 91 25.64 -10.20 7.80
C ASP A 91 25.85 -8.72 7.46
N PRO A 92 25.64 -7.80 8.41
CA PRO A 92 25.79 -6.37 8.17
C PRO A 92 27.23 -5.95 7.86
N ASN A 93 28.24 -6.75 8.25
CA ASN A 93 29.64 -6.40 7.99
C ASN A 93 30.07 -6.70 6.56
N SER A 94 29.41 -7.67 5.92
CA SER A 94 29.74 -8.15 4.58
C SER A 94 28.69 -7.77 3.54
N ASN A 95 27.70 -6.95 3.91
CA ASN A 95 26.54 -6.58 3.11
C ASN A 95 25.88 -7.80 2.44
N ARG A 96 25.60 -8.84 3.23
CA ARG A 96 24.97 -10.07 2.75
C ARG A 96 23.60 -10.25 3.39
N LEU A 97 22.62 -10.59 2.59
CA LEU A 97 21.28 -10.96 3.04
C LEU A 97 20.82 -12.19 2.27
N VAL A 98 20.16 -13.11 2.96
CA VAL A 98 19.35 -14.16 2.32
C VAL A 98 17.97 -14.15 2.95
N VAL A 99 16.96 -14.37 2.12
CA VAL A 99 15.54 -14.41 2.47
C VAL A 99 15.00 -15.75 2.04
N ASP A 100 14.26 -16.44 2.90
CA ASP A 100 13.61 -17.73 2.64
C ASP A 100 12.41 -17.53 1.70
N VAL A 101 12.66 -17.32 0.41
CA VAL A 101 11.61 -16.81 -0.51
C VAL A 101 10.53 -17.86 -0.77
N ASN A 102 10.90 -19.14 -0.69
CA ASN A 102 10.03 -20.28 -0.92
C ASN A 102 9.34 -20.79 0.37
N ARG A 103 9.78 -20.31 1.54
CA ARG A 103 9.28 -20.67 2.89
C ARG A 103 9.47 -22.14 3.25
N ASN A 104 10.59 -22.73 2.85
CA ASN A 104 10.93 -24.12 3.17
C ASN A 104 11.83 -24.25 4.42
N ASN A 105 12.15 -23.14 5.09
CA ASN A 105 13.09 -23.06 6.21
C ASN A 105 14.55 -23.47 5.85
N ASP A 106 14.94 -23.36 4.58
CA ASP A 106 16.30 -23.66 4.11
C ASP A 106 16.90 -22.48 3.34
N LEU A 107 17.54 -21.58 4.08
CA LEU A 107 18.22 -20.41 3.51
C LEU A 107 19.47 -20.75 2.67
N THR A 108 19.82 -22.03 2.48
CA THR A 108 20.99 -22.42 1.67
C THR A 108 20.67 -22.53 0.18
N ASP A 109 19.38 -22.64 -0.18
CA ASP A 109 18.94 -22.74 -1.57
C ASP A 109 18.44 -21.41 -2.16
N ASP A 110 18.34 -20.37 -1.34
CA ASP A 110 17.90 -19.03 -1.73
C ASP A 110 19.04 -18.15 -2.28
N GLU A 111 18.64 -17.14 -3.05
CA GLU A 111 19.56 -16.17 -3.64
C GLU A 111 20.25 -15.30 -2.57
N LEU A 112 21.56 -15.11 -2.76
CA LEU A 112 22.38 -14.26 -1.92
C LEU A 112 22.31 -12.81 -2.39
N LEU A 113 21.57 -11.99 -1.67
CA LEU A 113 21.43 -10.56 -1.92
C LEU A 113 22.66 -9.80 -1.39
N ARG A 114 23.13 -8.84 -2.18
CA ARG A 114 24.24 -7.94 -1.86
C ARG A 114 23.70 -6.53 -1.64
N GLY A 115 24.06 -5.94 -0.52
CA GLY A 115 23.69 -4.56 -0.22
C GLY A 115 24.34 -3.59 -1.21
N SER A 116 23.54 -2.66 -1.75
CA SER A 116 23.99 -1.55 -2.59
C SER A 116 23.44 -0.23 -2.06
N PRO A 117 24.03 0.93 -2.41
CA PRO A 117 23.44 2.22 -2.06
C PRO A 117 21.98 2.31 -2.52
N ASP A 118 21.08 2.77 -1.65
CA ASP A 118 19.67 2.94 -2.00
C ASP A 118 19.51 4.17 -2.93
N PRO A 119 18.87 4.02 -4.10
CA PRO A 119 18.73 5.10 -5.08
C PRO A 119 17.71 6.19 -4.66
N VAL A 120 16.91 5.93 -3.64
CA VAL A 120 15.84 6.81 -3.15
C VAL A 120 16.21 7.39 -1.77
N TRP A 121 16.87 6.60 -0.93
CA TRP A 121 17.32 6.96 0.41
C TRP A 121 18.85 7.07 0.45
N TYR A 122 19.37 8.26 0.17
CA TYR A 122 20.81 8.55 -0.02
C TYR A 122 21.78 8.07 1.09
N PHE A 123 21.27 7.72 2.26
CA PHE A 123 22.05 7.32 3.43
C PHE A 123 21.81 5.86 3.87
N GLY A 124 21.27 5.03 2.98
CA GLY A 124 20.93 3.65 3.30
C GLY A 124 21.52 2.63 2.34
N VAL A 125 21.69 1.41 2.84
CA VAL A 125 22.02 0.22 2.04
C VAL A 125 20.74 -0.54 1.76
N CYS A 126 20.43 -0.71 0.48
CA CYS A 126 19.30 -1.47 -0.03
C CYS A 126 19.73 -2.90 -0.34
N TYR A 127 18.91 -3.86 0.09
CA TYR A 127 18.98 -5.26 -0.30
C TYR A 127 17.68 -5.62 -1.02
N GLY A 128 17.75 -5.80 -2.33
CA GLY A 128 16.58 -6.07 -3.16
C GLY A 128 16.62 -5.35 -4.51
N PRO A 129 15.49 -5.36 -5.24
CA PRO A 129 14.22 -5.97 -4.85
C PRO A 129 14.29 -7.50 -4.84
N PHE A 130 13.52 -8.14 -3.97
CA PHE A 130 13.29 -9.59 -3.96
C PHE A 130 11.79 -9.90 -4.00
N ARG A 131 11.44 -11.03 -4.61
CA ARG A 131 10.05 -11.42 -4.87
C ARG A 131 9.56 -12.45 -3.86
N LEU A 132 8.42 -12.18 -3.22
CA LEU A 132 7.74 -13.13 -2.33
C LEU A 132 6.34 -13.47 -2.87
N ILE A 133 5.88 -14.70 -2.64
CA ILE A 133 4.50 -15.12 -2.94
C ILE A 133 3.68 -15.07 -1.65
N VAL A 134 2.83 -14.05 -1.54
CA VAL A 134 2.04 -13.75 -0.33
C VAL A 134 0.62 -14.27 -0.51
N SER A 135 0.09 -15.00 0.48
CA SER A 135 -1.33 -15.39 0.52
C SER A 135 -2.19 -14.27 1.09
N LEU A 136 -3.20 -13.84 0.33
CA LEU A 136 -4.18 -12.84 0.70
C LEU A 136 -5.57 -13.46 0.62
N ASN A 137 -6.10 -13.89 1.77
CA ASN A 137 -7.39 -14.56 1.89
C ASN A 137 -7.55 -15.76 0.93
N GLY A 138 -6.48 -16.56 0.78
CA GLY A 138 -6.43 -17.72 -0.11
C GLY A 138 -5.93 -17.45 -1.53
N SER A 139 -5.85 -16.18 -1.95
CA SER A 139 -5.26 -15.81 -3.24
C SER A 139 -3.76 -15.61 -3.12
N LEU A 140 -2.98 -16.35 -3.92
CA LEU A 140 -1.53 -16.20 -3.97
C LEU A 140 -1.16 -15.03 -4.89
N THR A 141 -0.43 -14.07 -4.35
CA THR A 141 -0.03 -12.87 -5.09
C THR A 141 1.48 -12.67 -5.01
N SER A 142 2.10 -12.41 -6.16
CA SER A 142 3.50 -12.01 -6.22
C SER A 142 3.64 -10.57 -5.73
N ARG A 143 4.63 -10.36 -4.85
CA ARG A 143 4.99 -9.05 -4.30
C ARG A 143 6.49 -8.82 -4.35
N TYR A 144 6.92 -7.58 -4.55
CA TYR A 144 8.32 -7.16 -4.50
C TYR A 144 8.60 -6.29 -3.29
N PHE A 145 9.69 -6.61 -2.60
CA PHE A 145 10.14 -5.90 -1.41
C PHE A 145 11.64 -5.64 -1.47
N SER A 146 12.08 -4.64 -0.70
CA SER A 146 13.48 -4.41 -0.38
C SER A 146 13.66 -4.23 1.12
N LEU A 147 14.85 -4.54 1.63
CA LEU A 147 15.29 -4.11 2.95
C LEU A 147 16.21 -2.90 2.82
N VAL A 148 15.88 -1.82 3.54
CA VAL A 148 16.68 -0.59 3.58
C VAL A 148 17.28 -0.46 4.98
N LEU A 149 18.59 -0.61 5.09
CA LEU A 149 19.35 -0.33 6.30
C LEU A 149 19.73 1.16 6.31
N ASP A 150 19.27 1.91 7.31
CA ASP A 150 19.63 3.32 7.51
C ASP A 150 20.99 3.42 8.22
N ASP A 151 22.07 3.66 7.47
CA ASP A 151 23.44 3.59 8.00
C ASP A 151 23.84 4.80 8.84
N ILE A 152 23.18 5.95 8.66
CA ILE A 152 23.58 7.21 9.29
C ILE A 152 22.65 7.58 10.45
N GLY A 153 21.35 7.37 10.30
CA GLY A 153 20.35 7.81 11.28
C GLY A 153 20.11 6.78 12.37
N SER A 154 18.99 6.10 12.24
CA SER A 154 18.42 5.18 13.23
C SER A 154 19.19 3.87 13.39
N ARG A 155 20.02 3.50 12.40
CA ARG A 155 20.62 2.15 12.27
C ARG A 155 19.58 1.03 12.27
N GLN A 156 18.34 1.37 11.92
CA GLN A 156 17.26 0.42 11.74
C GLN A 156 17.26 -0.13 10.31
N THR A 157 16.72 -1.32 10.17
CA THR A 157 16.37 -1.85 8.86
C THR A 157 14.87 -1.76 8.68
N TYR A 158 14.46 -1.24 7.54
CA TYR A 158 13.07 -1.11 7.18
C TYR A 158 12.75 -2.06 6.03
N LEU A 159 11.59 -2.70 6.09
CA LEU A 159 11.01 -3.37 4.94
C LEU A 159 10.25 -2.33 4.12
N ARG A 160 10.51 -2.31 2.81
CA ARG A 160 9.84 -1.43 1.85
C ARG A 160 9.12 -2.29 0.82
N SER A 161 7.84 -2.01 0.58
CA SER A 161 7.14 -2.52 -0.60
C SER A 161 7.60 -1.75 -1.82
N GLU A 162 8.00 -2.47 -2.87
CA GLU A 162 8.38 -1.91 -4.16
C GLU A 162 7.20 -1.88 -5.14
N ASP A 163 6.07 -2.46 -4.74
CA ASP A 163 4.86 -2.51 -5.54
C ASP A 163 3.93 -1.33 -5.24
N TYR A 164 3.27 -0.86 -6.30
CA TYR A 164 2.10 -0.01 -6.23
C TYR A 164 1.04 -0.50 -7.21
N ARG A 165 -0.22 -0.15 -6.95
CA ARG A 165 -1.33 -0.44 -7.87
C ARG A 165 -1.92 0.83 -8.41
N LEU A 166 -1.97 0.95 -9.73
CA LEU A 166 -2.50 2.10 -10.41
C LEU A 166 -3.89 1.80 -10.95
N PHE A 167 -4.87 2.60 -10.58
CA PHE A 167 -6.24 2.51 -11.04
C PHE A 167 -6.56 3.72 -11.92
N GLU A 168 -7.06 3.49 -13.12
CA GLU A 168 -7.47 4.53 -14.09
C GLU A 168 -8.87 4.25 -14.62
N GLY A 169 -9.70 5.29 -14.73
CA GLY A 169 -11.10 5.15 -15.10
C GLY A 169 -11.92 6.41 -14.81
N GLU A 170 -13.24 6.27 -14.77
CA GLU A 170 -14.17 7.40 -14.65
C GLU A 170 -15.20 7.15 -13.55
N VAL A 171 -15.42 8.13 -12.68
CA VAL A 171 -16.49 8.11 -11.67
C VAL A 171 -17.37 9.35 -11.88
N ASN A 172 -18.65 9.12 -12.19
CA ASN A 172 -19.64 10.19 -12.39
C ASN A 172 -19.20 11.25 -13.42
N GLY A 173 -18.75 10.81 -14.61
CA GLY A 173 -18.33 11.72 -15.67
C GLY A 173 -16.93 12.34 -15.46
N LYS A 174 -16.22 11.98 -14.39
CA LYS A 174 -14.90 12.53 -14.06
C LYS A 174 -13.84 11.45 -14.13
N ALA A 175 -12.85 11.67 -14.99
CA ALA A 175 -11.65 10.86 -15.01
C ALA A 175 -10.98 10.91 -13.63
N LEU A 176 -10.61 9.74 -13.12
CA LEU A 176 -9.97 9.57 -11.83
C LEU A 176 -8.82 8.58 -11.98
N LYS A 177 -7.70 8.92 -11.35
CA LYS A 177 -6.52 8.08 -11.32
C LYS A 177 -5.99 8.00 -9.90
N ILE A 178 -5.72 6.79 -9.42
CA ILE A 178 -5.36 6.50 -8.03
C ILE A 178 -4.20 5.52 -8.01
N ALA A 179 -3.12 5.85 -7.32
CA ALA A 179 -2.09 4.88 -6.96
C ALA A 179 -2.31 4.40 -5.53
N LEU A 180 -2.15 3.12 -5.27
CA LEU A 180 -2.28 2.47 -3.96
C LEU A 180 -0.93 1.87 -3.57
N LEU A 181 -0.54 2.08 -2.32
CA LEU A 181 0.78 1.78 -1.78
C LEU A 181 0.65 0.98 -0.48
N ASP A 182 1.40 -0.11 -0.38
CA ASP A 182 1.52 -0.97 0.81
C ASP A 182 2.59 -0.37 1.74
N ALA A 183 2.23 0.74 2.39
CA ALA A 183 3.17 1.55 3.16
C ALA A 183 3.49 0.93 4.53
N ASN A 184 2.57 0.13 5.09
CA ASN A 184 2.83 -0.67 6.29
C ASN A 184 3.58 -1.98 5.98
N THR A 185 3.71 -2.31 4.70
CA THR A 185 4.52 -3.39 4.15
C THR A 185 4.11 -4.75 4.70
N ASP A 186 2.79 -4.98 4.78
CA ASP A 186 2.21 -6.26 5.18
C ASP A 186 1.88 -7.19 3.98
N GLY A 187 2.10 -6.70 2.76
CA GLY A 187 1.84 -7.40 1.50
C GLY A 187 0.41 -7.23 0.96
N ALA A 188 -0.46 -6.55 1.69
CA ALA A 188 -1.82 -6.21 1.31
C ALA A 188 -1.99 -4.68 1.09
N PHE A 189 -3.16 -4.26 0.61
CA PHE A 189 -3.48 -2.85 0.36
C PHE A 189 -4.81 -2.40 0.99
N ASP A 190 -5.21 -3.04 2.08
CA ASP A 190 -6.50 -2.90 2.74
C ASP A 190 -6.39 -2.53 4.23
N THR A 191 -5.21 -2.12 4.70
CA THR A 191 -4.99 -1.75 6.09
C THR A 191 -5.29 -0.26 6.30
N PRO A 192 -6.39 0.08 7.01
CA PRO A 192 -6.75 1.47 7.28
C PRO A 192 -5.77 2.09 8.26
N ALA A 193 -5.46 3.37 8.06
CA ALA A 193 -4.61 4.11 8.99
C ALA A 193 -5.34 4.46 10.29
N LYS A 194 -4.60 4.45 11.39
CA LYS A 194 -5.01 4.99 12.71
C LYS A 194 -4.34 6.32 13.00
N THR A 195 -3.21 6.62 12.36
CA THR A 195 -2.47 7.87 12.42
C THR A 195 -2.14 8.34 11.00
N ARG A 196 -1.55 9.53 10.87
CA ARG A 196 -1.07 9.98 9.56
C ARG A 196 0.16 9.21 9.07
N TRP A 197 0.72 8.26 9.82
CA TRP A 197 1.96 7.55 9.45
C TRP A 197 1.82 6.04 9.29
N ASP A 198 0.76 5.43 9.82
CA ASP A 198 0.54 3.99 9.69
C ASP A 198 -0.41 3.63 8.53
N GLY A 199 -0.54 2.33 8.27
CA GLY A 199 -1.45 1.78 7.26
C GLY A 199 -1.06 2.10 5.81
N ASP A 200 -1.93 1.70 4.90
CA ASP A 200 -1.72 1.85 3.46
C ASP A 200 -1.97 3.29 3.00
N ARG A 201 -1.39 3.63 1.86
CA ARG A 201 -1.51 4.96 1.26
C ARG A 201 -2.16 4.91 -0.10
N CYS A 202 -2.89 5.97 -0.41
CA CYS A 202 -3.31 6.26 -1.76
C CYS A 202 -2.77 7.61 -2.22
N VAL A 203 -2.58 7.74 -3.53
CA VAL A 203 -2.25 9.00 -4.21
C VAL A 203 -3.32 9.26 -5.25
N PHE A 204 -4.04 10.35 -5.12
CA PHE A 204 -4.96 10.81 -6.15
C PHE A 204 -4.19 11.64 -7.17
N LEU A 205 -4.33 11.34 -8.45
CA LEU A 205 -3.61 12.06 -9.49
C LEU A 205 -4.52 13.11 -10.14
N PRO A 206 -3.99 14.30 -10.50
CA PRO A 206 -2.58 14.66 -10.57
C PRO A 206 -1.99 15.33 -9.31
N ASP A 207 -2.70 15.40 -8.18
CA ASP A 207 -2.24 16.14 -6.99
C ASP A 207 -0.93 15.59 -6.40
N ARG A 208 -0.69 14.28 -6.57
CA ARG A 208 0.52 13.56 -6.12
C ARG A 208 0.74 13.62 -4.61
N GLU A 209 -0.31 13.93 -3.84
CA GLU A 209 -0.27 13.92 -2.38
C GLU A 209 -0.61 12.52 -1.86
N GLN A 210 0.29 11.99 -1.03
CA GLN A 210 0.07 10.72 -0.33
C GLN A 210 -0.84 10.94 0.86
N ARG A 211 -1.93 10.19 0.89
CA ARG A 211 -2.90 10.19 1.98
C ARG A 211 -3.08 8.77 2.48
N PRO A 212 -3.39 8.56 3.77
CA PRO A 212 -3.95 7.29 4.20
C PRO A 212 -5.07 6.81 3.29
N VAL A 213 -5.19 5.50 3.07
CA VAL A 213 -6.30 4.93 2.30
C VAL A 213 -7.65 5.35 2.92
N PRO A 214 -8.46 6.15 2.20
CA PRO A 214 -9.71 6.65 2.73
C PRO A 214 -10.81 5.60 2.59
N ARG A 215 -11.75 5.56 3.54
CA ARG A 215 -12.98 4.77 3.40
C ARG A 215 -14.04 5.48 2.57
N PHE A 216 -13.95 6.81 2.49
CA PHE A 216 -14.89 7.65 1.79
C PHE A 216 -14.15 8.71 0.97
N TYR A 217 -14.67 9.03 -0.21
CA TYR A 217 -14.10 10.05 -1.08
C TYR A 217 -15.20 10.95 -1.62
N GLN A 218 -14.95 12.26 -1.64
CA GLN A 218 -15.86 13.23 -2.19
C GLN A 218 -15.46 13.59 -3.62
N LEU A 219 -16.35 13.37 -4.58
CA LEU A 219 -16.12 13.68 -5.98
C LEU A 219 -17.36 14.30 -6.61
N GLY A 220 -17.23 15.54 -7.10
CA GLY A 220 -18.32 16.25 -7.77
C GLY A 220 -19.56 16.46 -6.88
N GLY A 221 -19.34 16.74 -5.59
CA GLY A 221 -20.42 16.97 -4.62
C GLY A 221 -21.13 15.72 -4.12
N ARG A 222 -20.70 14.52 -4.56
CA ARG A 222 -21.21 13.23 -4.06
C ARG A 222 -20.14 12.53 -3.23
N THR A 223 -20.59 11.75 -2.26
CA THR A 223 -19.74 10.90 -1.43
C THR A 223 -19.79 9.47 -1.95
N TYR A 224 -18.62 8.84 -2.03
CA TYR A 224 -18.47 7.44 -2.41
C TYR A 224 -17.78 6.70 -1.27
N ARG A 225 -18.26 5.50 -0.95
CA ARG A 225 -17.49 4.53 -0.18
C ARG A 225 -16.46 3.89 -1.11
N LEU A 226 -15.21 3.87 -0.67
CA LEU A 226 -14.10 3.26 -1.38
C LEU A 226 -13.76 1.92 -0.73
N ALA A 227 -13.57 0.91 -1.56
CA ALA A 227 -13.07 -0.39 -1.14
C ALA A 227 -11.98 -0.85 -2.09
N PHE A 228 -10.87 -1.33 -1.53
CA PHE A 228 -9.78 -1.95 -2.28
C PHE A 228 -9.74 -3.44 -1.92
N ALA A 229 -9.57 -4.29 -2.93
CA ALA A 229 -9.23 -5.69 -2.64
C ALA A 229 -7.84 -5.75 -1.99
N SER A 230 -7.64 -6.65 -1.03
CA SER A 230 -6.37 -6.80 -0.32
C SER A 230 -5.19 -7.06 -1.28
N ASP A 231 -5.42 -7.72 -2.41
CA ASP A 231 -4.41 -7.97 -3.45
C ASP A 231 -4.17 -6.78 -4.41
N GLY A 232 -4.95 -5.71 -4.23
CA GLY A 232 -4.94 -4.51 -5.04
C GLY A 232 -5.37 -4.74 -6.49
N SER A 233 -6.12 -5.81 -6.76
CA SER A 233 -6.67 -6.12 -8.08
C SER A 233 -7.89 -5.25 -8.43
N THR A 234 -8.55 -4.69 -7.42
CA THR A 234 -9.76 -3.88 -7.58
C THR A 234 -9.75 -2.65 -6.69
N CYS A 235 -10.37 -1.59 -7.23
CA CYS A 235 -10.85 -0.44 -6.48
C CYS A 235 -12.31 -0.24 -6.85
N GLU A 236 -13.18 -0.19 -5.85
CA GLU A 236 -14.62 -0.03 -6.00
C GLU A 236 -15.09 1.29 -5.41
N PHE A 237 -15.87 2.02 -6.20
CA PHE A 237 -16.58 3.22 -5.79
C PHE A 237 -18.06 2.88 -5.66
N GLN A 238 -18.62 3.03 -4.46
CA GLN A 238 -20.05 2.87 -4.22
C GLN A 238 -20.65 4.21 -3.76
N PRO A 239 -21.60 4.81 -4.50
CA PRO A 239 -22.29 6.01 -4.06
C PRO A 239 -22.94 5.74 -2.70
N THR A 240 -22.77 6.68 -1.76
CA THR A 240 -23.28 6.53 -0.41
C THR A 240 -23.65 7.88 0.17
N GLU A 241 -24.56 7.87 1.13
CA GLU A 241 -24.84 9.03 1.95
C GLU A 241 -24.17 8.83 3.31
N ILE A 242 -23.58 9.91 3.84
CA ILE A 242 -23.06 9.94 5.20
C ILE A 242 -23.62 11.18 5.89
N GLY A 243 -24.12 10.99 7.11
CA GLY A 243 -24.60 12.10 7.92
C GLY A 243 -23.43 13.03 8.27
N THR A 244 -23.53 14.29 7.85
CA THR A 244 -22.55 15.32 8.20
C THR A 244 -23.10 16.31 9.21
N ALA A 245 -22.29 16.71 10.17
CA ALA A 245 -22.53 17.86 11.03
C ALA A 245 -21.69 19.06 10.55
N THR A 246 -22.09 20.26 10.97
CA THR A 246 -21.29 21.47 10.77
C THR A 246 -20.60 21.83 12.09
N LEU A 247 -19.28 21.79 12.10
CA LEU A 247 -18.46 22.37 13.16
C LEU A 247 -18.29 23.87 12.87
N ILE A 248 -18.65 24.70 13.83
CA ILE A 248 -18.46 26.16 13.75
C ILE A 248 -17.13 26.48 14.44
N THR A 249 -16.26 27.19 13.73
CA THR A 249 -14.94 27.61 14.21
C THR A 249 -14.91 29.12 14.38
N GLU A 250 -14.12 29.60 15.34
CA GLU A 250 -13.91 31.04 15.55
C GLU A 250 -13.09 31.69 14.41
N TYR A 251 -12.31 30.87 13.69
CA TYR A 251 -11.51 31.30 12.57
C TYR A 251 -12.26 31.15 11.25
N PRO A 252 -12.18 32.13 10.33
CA PRO A 252 -12.85 32.07 9.03
C PRO A 252 -12.21 31.05 8.09
N GLU A 253 -10.88 30.95 8.09
CA GLU A 253 -10.14 29.99 7.29
C GLU A 253 -9.66 28.85 8.20
N VAL A 254 -10.17 27.64 7.98
CA VAL A 254 -9.74 26.43 8.70
C VAL A 254 -9.54 25.30 7.71
N HIS A 255 -8.47 24.53 7.91
CA HIS A 255 -8.18 23.27 7.24
C HIS A 255 -7.88 22.21 8.31
N LEU A 256 -8.57 21.08 8.22
CA LEU A 256 -8.48 19.98 9.16
C LEU A 256 -8.17 18.69 8.40
N ILE A 257 -7.18 17.96 8.88
CA ILE A 257 -6.93 16.56 8.53
C ILE A 257 -7.12 15.74 9.80
N ALA A 258 -7.99 14.72 9.75
CA ALA A 258 -8.30 13.88 10.88
C ALA A 258 -8.56 12.42 10.46
N ILE A 259 -8.37 11.49 11.41
CA ILE A 259 -8.75 10.09 11.27
C ILE A 259 -9.96 9.82 12.17
N GLY A 260 -11.12 9.58 11.56
CA GLY A 260 -12.33 9.14 12.23
C GLY A 260 -12.31 7.63 12.51
N LYS A 261 -12.86 7.21 13.65
CA LYS A 261 -12.96 5.80 14.04
C LYS A 261 -13.71 4.94 13.00
N GLN A 262 -14.80 5.47 12.45
CA GLN A 262 -15.64 4.82 11.44
C GLN A 262 -15.40 5.36 10.03
N VAL A 263 -15.11 6.64 9.90
CA VAL A 263 -14.95 7.34 8.62
C VAL A 263 -13.54 7.16 8.05
N GLY A 264 -12.56 6.87 8.91
CA GLY A 264 -11.16 6.82 8.52
C GLY A 264 -10.63 8.21 8.21
N TYR A 265 -9.68 8.30 7.28
CA TYR A 265 -9.12 9.57 6.86
C TYR A 265 -10.16 10.52 6.27
N TRP A 266 -10.16 11.76 6.76
CA TRP A 266 -11.00 12.83 6.28
C TRP A 266 -10.22 14.15 6.26
N GLU A 267 -10.39 14.89 5.17
CA GLU A 267 -9.81 16.21 4.97
C GLU A 267 -10.93 17.20 4.65
N ALA A 268 -10.93 18.33 5.35
CA ALA A 268 -11.95 19.36 5.17
C ALA A 268 -11.35 20.76 5.30
N SER A 269 -11.87 21.70 4.51
CA SER A 269 -11.49 23.11 4.52
C SER A 269 -12.72 24.02 4.52
N THR A 270 -12.58 25.24 5.04
CA THR A 270 -13.60 26.29 5.00
C THR A 270 -12.99 27.67 4.82
N THR A 271 -13.80 28.62 4.34
CA THR A 271 -13.49 30.05 4.23
C THR A 271 -14.44 30.94 5.05
N ASP A 272 -15.44 30.37 5.73
CA ASP A 272 -16.44 31.08 6.54
C ASP A 272 -16.57 30.51 7.96
N GLY A 273 -15.56 29.74 8.41
CA GLY A 273 -15.53 29.10 9.72
C GLY A 273 -16.56 27.98 9.89
N ARG A 274 -17.10 27.44 8.80
CA ARG A 274 -18.07 26.33 8.83
C ARG A 274 -17.47 25.10 8.19
N LEU A 275 -17.00 24.17 9.02
CA LEU A 275 -16.39 22.93 8.57
C LEU A 275 -17.44 21.83 8.54
N ARG A 276 -17.63 21.16 7.39
CA ARG A 276 -18.51 20.00 7.28
C ARG A 276 -17.73 18.71 7.50
N LEU A 277 -18.10 17.96 8.52
CA LEU A 277 -17.49 16.68 8.88
C LEU A 277 -18.58 15.63 9.05
N PRO A 278 -18.32 14.37 8.67
CA PRO A 278 -19.18 13.26 9.07
C PRO A 278 -19.24 13.14 10.59
N ALA A 279 -20.36 12.66 11.14
CA ALA A 279 -20.43 12.41 12.58
C ALA A 279 -19.54 11.21 12.95
N ASP A 280 -18.49 11.43 13.75
CA ASP A 280 -17.56 10.41 14.20
C ASP A 280 -16.73 10.89 15.42
N GLU A 281 -15.98 9.98 16.01
CA GLU A 281 -14.89 10.27 16.95
C GLU A 281 -13.58 10.42 16.17
N TYR A 282 -12.93 11.58 16.26
CA TYR A 282 -11.78 11.93 15.43
C TYR A 282 -10.48 12.07 16.23
N SER A 283 -9.41 11.50 15.68
CA SER A 283 -8.03 11.85 16.02
C SER A 283 -7.53 12.92 15.04
N VAL A 284 -7.31 14.14 15.53
CA VAL A 284 -6.82 15.26 14.71
C VAL A 284 -5.35 15.06 14.36
N GLN A 285 -5.02 15.08 13.08
CA GLN A 285 -3.65 14.92 12.58
C GLN A 285 -3.01 16.25 12.21
N THR A 286 -3.81 17.19 11.70
CA THR A 286 -3.38 18.54 11.37
C THR A 286 -4.56 19.48 11.50
N PHE A 287 -4.35 20.60 12.18
CA PHE A 287 -5.31 21.69 12.27
C PHE A 287 -4.61 23.00 11.88
N ARG A 288 -5.02 23.57 10.76
CA ARG A 288 -4.48 24.83 10.25
C ARG A 288 -5.59 25.87 10.25
N PHE A 289 -5.27 27.07 10.72
CA PHE A 289 -6.22 28.18 10.71
C PHE A 289 -5.56 29.49 10.28
N GLY A 290 -6.36 30.33 9.64
CA GLY A 290 -5.99 31.67 9.19
C GLY A 290 -6.78 32.74 9.94
N THR A 291 -6.10 33.80 10.36
CA THR A 291 -6.73 34.98 10.95
C THR A 291 -6.01 36.26 10.55
N ARG A 292 -6.68 37.41 10.65
CA ARG A 292 -6.06 38.71 10.42
C ARG A 292 -5.88 39.47 11.73
N ASP A 293 -4.74 40.11 11.90
CA ASP A 293 -4.54 41.02 13.03
C ASP A 293 -5.26 42.36 12.84
N SER A 294 -5.20 43.24 13.85
CA SER A 294 -5.84 44.56 13.81
C SER A 294 -5.28 45.50 12.73
N LYS A 295 -4.14 45.17 12.12
CA LYS A 295 -3.53 45.91 11.01
C LYS A 295 -3.83 45.27 9.65
N GLY A 296 -4.58 44.17 9.64
CA GLY A 296 -4.97 43.44 8.42
C GLY A 296 -3.96 42.40 7.95
N ASN A 297 -2.86 42.15 8.66
CA ASN A 297 -1.87 41.13 8.26
C ASN A 297 -2.46 39.73 8.46
N LEU A 298 -2.25 38.84 7.48
CA LEU A 298 -2.71 37.45 7.53
C LEU A 298 -1.71 36.58 8.30
N TRP A 299 -2.18 35.96 9.37
CA TRP A 299 -1.48 34.94 10.14
C TRP A 299 -2.04 33.57 9.79
N ARG A 300 -1.15 32.62 9.47
CA ARG A 300 -1.50 31.21 9.29
C ARG A 300 -0.74 30.38 10.31
N VAL A 301 -1.48 29.63 11.12
CA VAL A 301 -0.92 28.76 12.14
C VAL A 301 -1.29 27.33 11.78
N GLU A 302 -0.30 26.44 11.83
CA GLU A 302 -0.50 25.00 11.68
C GLU A 302 -0.12 24.29 12.96
N ILE A 303 -1.03 23.47 13.45
CA ILE A 303 -0.83 22.59 14.60
C ILE A 303 -0.82 21.17 14.06
N THR A 304 0.33 20.52 14.17
CA THR A 304 0.47 19.07 13.95
C THR A 304 0.72 18.43 15.32
N PRO A 305 -0.27 17.73 15.90
CA PRO A 305 -0.05 16.95 17.10
C PRO A 305 1.06 15.93 16.83
N MET A 306 2.06 15.88 17.72
CA MET A 306 3.00 14.76 17.69
C MET A 306 2.28 13.54 18.27
N ASP A 307 2.45 12.39 17.64
CA ASP A 307 2.04 11.13 18.26
C ASP A 307 2.72 11.03 19.63
N PRO A 308 2.01 10.58 20.69
CA PRO A 308 2.64 10.37 21.98
C PRO A 308 3.83 9.43 21.79
N ILE A 309 5.00 9.85 22.27
CA ILE A 309 6.20 9.01 22.29
C ILE A 309 5.87 7.85 23.25
N THR A 310 5.47 6.71 22.69
CA THR A 310 5.24 5.45 23.44
C THR A 310 6.52 4.67 23.57
#